data_AF-A0A1Y3D4J3-F1
#
_entry.id   AF-A0A1Y3D4J3-F1
#
_cell.length_a   1.000
_cell.length_b   1.000
_cell.length_c   1.000
_cell.angle_alpha   90.00
_cell.angle_beta   90.00
_cell.angle_gamma   90.00
#
_symmetry.space_group_name_H-M   'P 1'
#
loop_
_entity.id
_entity.type
_entity.pdbx_description
1 polymer ?
#
loop_
_entity_poly.entity_id
_entity_poly.type
_entity_poly.pdbx_seq_one_letter_code
_entity_poly.pdbx_strand_id
1 'polypeptide(L)'
;MNDFFLASNRTLTNQLGITVSQVTVKDLDHWSNQAEPIRKALKKNYSDESLEAAIQLHKLQGLLLCELVIDRDLDFLTNLISQDADQFISLFKDVVQVNKAYFDQEEDSKKRKVDKSESTWFDSFQFLISKGHIHSEIMNYTFGAYIEYLKAAQRNDRNSLLSMGNTVRVAYHADKNGFEKFANDLKNRDSR
;
A
#
# COMPACT_ATOMS: atom_id res chain seq x y z
N MET A 1 9.36 -7.01 -3.21
CA MET A 1 10.48 -6.29 -2.55
C MET A 1 10.54 -6.68 -1.09
N ASN A 2 11.70 -6.59 -0.45
CA ASN A 2 11.85 -6.92 0.97
C ASN A 2 11.50 -5.72 1.86
N ASP A 3 11.27 -5.97 3.15
CA ASP A 3 10.85 -4.95 4.12
C ASP A 3 11.86 -3.79 4.23
N PHE A 4 13.16 -4.10 4.10
CA PHE A 4 14.21 -3.09 4.13
C PHE A 4 14.14 -2.14 2.94
N PHE A 5 13.78 -2.63 1.74
CA PHE A 5 13.58 -1.78 0.57
C PHE A 5 12.46 -0.76 0.83
N LEU A 6 11.34 -1.22 1.39
CA LEU A 6 10.20 -0.36 1.73
C LEU A 6 10.59 0.67 2.79
N ALA A 7 11.19 0.21 3.90
CA ALA A 7 11.50 1.03 5.06
C ALA A 7 12.60 2.08 4.79
N SER A 8 13.56 1.80 3.91
CA SER A 8 14.65 2.73 3.59
C SER A 8 14.40 3.60 2.36
N ASN A 9 13.16 3.62 1.84
CA ASN A 9 12.79 4.37 0.64
C ASN A 9 13.80 4.18 -0.52
N ARG A 10 14.20 2.92 -0.76
CA ARG A 10 15.14 2.61 -1.82
C ARG A 10 14.49 2.85 -3.18
N THR A 11 15.34 3.21 -4.12
CA THR A 11 15.01 3.33 -5.53
C THR A 11 15.53 2.12 -6.30
N LEU A 12 14.97 1.89 -7.48
CA LEU A 12 15.44 0.91 -8.44
C LEU A 12 15.95 1.65 -9.67
N THR A 13 17.22 1.45 -10.02
CA THR A 13 17.75 1.93 -11.30
C THR A 13 17.59 0.82 -12.33
N ASN A 14 16.84 1.10 -13.39
CA ASN A 14 16.61 0.12 -14.46
C ASN A 14 17.80 0.07 -15.44
N GLN A 15 17.70 -0.81 -16.45
CA GLN A 15 18.74 -0.98 -17.47
C GLN A 15 18.95 0.27 -18.34
N LEU A 16 17.97 1.18 -18.40
CA LEU A 16 18.03 2.45 -19.12
C LEU A 16 18.68 3.56 -18.28
N GLY A 17 19.13 3.27 -17.06
CA GLY A 17 19.68 4.26 -16.14
C GLY A 17 18.63 5.22 -15.57
N ILE A 18 17.35 4.84 -15.61
CA ILE A 18 16.23 5.58 -15.03
C ILE A 18 16.05 5.11 -13.60
N THR A 19 15.94 6.06 -12.69
CA THR A 19 15.72 5.79 -11.27
C THR A 19 14.22 5.80 -10.99
N VAL A 20 13.69 4.68 -10.51
CA VAL A 20 12.30 4.50 -10.11
C VAL A 20 12.20 4.52 -8.59
N SER A 21 11.38 5.43 -8.07
CA SER A 21 11.19 5.68 -6.64
C SER A 21 9.87 5.10 -6.13
N GLN A 22 9.78 4.94 -4.82
CA GLN A 22 8.53 4.58 -4.16
C GLN A 22 7.69 5.84 -3.93
N VAL A 23 6.39 5.74 -4.13
CA VAL A 23 5.45 6.80 -3.79
C VAL A 23 5.41 7.00 -2.27
N THR A 24 5.43 8.26 -1.85
CA THR A 24 5.32 8.63 -0.43
C THR A 24 3.89 8.97 -0.06
N VAL A 25 3.57 8.91 1.24
CA VAL A 25 2.21 9.18 1.72
C VAL A 25 1.74 10.60 1.41
N LYS A 26 2.64 11.60 1.45
CA LYS A 26 2.32 12.99 1.08
C LYS A 26 1.91 13.16 -0.39
N ASP A 27 2.43 12.33 -1.29
CA ASP A 27 2.17 12.41 -2.73
C ASP A 27 1.06 11.43 -3.17
N LEU A 28 0.45 10.73 -2.20
CA LEU A 28 -0.48 9.64 -2.46
C LEU A 28 -1.77 10.11 -3.15
N ASP A 29 -2.23 11.34 -2.87
CA ASP A 29 -3.41 11.91 -3.55
C ASP A 29 -3.15 12.01 -5.07
N HIS A 30 -2.06 12.67 -5.46
CA HIS A 30 -1.66 12.80 -6.86
C HIS A 30 -1.43 11.44 -7.53
N TRP A 31 -0.75 10.53 -6.84
CA TRP A 31 -0.53 9.17 -7.31
C TRP A 31 -1.84 8.41 -7.53
N SER A 32 -2.74 8.40 -6.54
CA SER A 32 -3.96 7.59 -6.57
C SER A 32 -4.89 7.97 -7.73
N ASN A 33 -4.95 9.26 -8.06
CA ASN A 33 -5.74 9.77 -9.17
C ASN A 33 -5.33 9.16 -10.52
N GLN A 34 -4.04 8.85 -10.70
CA GLN A 34 -3.51 8.24 -11.93
C GLN A 34 -3.43 6.70 -11.83
N ALA A 35 -3.10 6.18 -10.65
CA ALA A 35 -2.86 4.77 -10.43
C ALA A 35 -4.14 3.93 -10.37
N GLU A 36 -5.25 4.49 -9.87
CA GLU A 36 -6.47 3.73 -9.60
C GLU A 36 -7.14 3.11 -10.84
N PRO A 37 -7.29 3.82 -11.98
CA PRO A 37 -7.77 3.22 -13.22
C PRO A 37 -6.91 2.05 -13.69
N ILE A 38 -5.58 2.21 -13.60
CA ILE A 38 -4.62 1.18 -14.03
C ILE A 38 -4.67 -0.02 -13.08
N ARG A 39 -4.71 0.21 -11.76
CA ARG A 39 -4.85 -0.85 -10.75
C ARG A 39 -6.10 -1.70 -11.00
N LYS A 40 -7.23 -1.06 -11.28
CA LYS A 40 -8.50 -1.72 -11.63
C LYS A 40 -8.42 -2.51 -12.94
N ALA A 41 -7.70 -2.00 -13.93
CA ALA A 41 -7.47 -2.70 -15.19
C ALA A 41 -6.60 -3.95 -15.00
N LEU A 42 -5.55 -3.87 -14.17
CA LEU A 42 -4.61 -4.96 -13.95
C LEU A 42 -5.19 -6.11 -13.13
N LYS A 43 -6.11 -5.85 -12.17
CA LYS A 43 -6.70 -6.89 -11.29
C LYS A 43 -5.67 -7.82 -10.64
N LYS A 44 -4.51 -7.28 -10.26
CA LYS A 44 -3.34 -8.02 -9.73
C LYS A 44 -2.69 -9.01 -10.72
N ASN A 45 -3.01 -8.92 -12.00
CA ASN A 45 -2.29 -9.58 -13.08
C ASN A 45 -1.23 -8.63 -13.63
N TYR A 46 0.04 -9.01 -13.47
CA TYR A 46 1.21 -8.21 -13.86
C TYR A 46 2.00 -8.88 -15.00
N SER A 47 1.33 -9.68 -15.84
CA SER A 47 1.92 -10.19 -17.07
C SER A 47 2.17 -9.05 -18.06
N ASP A 48 3.11 -9.24 -18.98
CA ASP A 48 3.46 -8.20 -19.96
C ASP A 48 2.25 -7.84 -20.84
N GLU A 49 1.43 -8.84 -21.21
CA GLU A 49 0.20 -8.62 -21.99
C GLU A 49 -0.84 -7.81 -21.20
N SER A 50 -0.91 -8.00 -19.89
CA SER A 50 -1.85 -7.28 -19.02
C SER A 50 -1.42 -5.83 -18.82
N LEU A 51 -0.12 -5.59 -18.69
CA LEU A 51 0.47 -4.25 -18.60
C LEU A 51 0.27 -3.49 -19.91
N GLU A 52 0.53 -4.13 -21.06
CA GLU A 52 0.25 -3.57 -22.38
C GLU A 52 -1.21 -3.18 -22.54
N ALA A 53 -2.14 -4.07 -22.21
CA ALA A 53 -3.57 -3.80 -22.30
C ALA A 53 -3.99 -2.62 -21.38
N ALA A 54 -3.47 -2.56 -20.15
CA ALA A 54 -3.75 -1.48 -19.22
C ALA A 54 -3.22 -0.14 -19.71
N ILE A 55 -2.01 -0.10 -20.28
CA ILE A 55 -1.40 1.10 -20.85
C ILE A 55 -2.12 1.56 -22.12
N GLN A 56 -2.54 0.64 -22.99
CA GLN A 56 -3.32 1.00 -24.17
C GLN A 56 -4.65 1.66 -23.80
N LEU A 57 -5.31 1.17 -22.74
CA LEU A 57 -6.57 1.72 -22.25
C LEU A 57 -6.39 3.06 -21.52
N HIS A 58 -5.28 3.22 -20.78
CA HIS A 58 -5.04 4.34 -19.87
C HIS A 58 -3.69 5.03 -20.15
N LYS A 59 -3.40 5.31 -21.43
CA LYS A 59 -2.09 5.81 -21.89
C LYS A 59 -1.64 7.07 -21.17
N LEU A 60 -2.53 8.06 -21.06
CA LEU A 60 -2.23 9.33 -20.39
C LEU A 60 -1.92 9.10 -18.90
N GLN A 61 -2.75 8.32 -18.22
CA GLN A 61 -2.55 7.98 -16.81
C GLN A 61 -1.24 7.21 -16.62
N GLY A 62 -0.88 6.31 -17.53
CA GLY A 62 0.38 5.56 -17.48
C GLY A 62 1.61 6.47 -17.56
N LEU A 63 1.59 7.47 -18.46
CA LEU A 63 2.65 8.46 -18.58
C LEU A 63 2.76 9.33 -17.33
N LEU A 64 1.65 9.91 -16.87
CA LEU A 64 1.63 10.76 -15.67
C LEU A 64 2.02 9.97 -14.42
N LEU A 65 1.64 8.69 -14.33
CA LEU A 65 2.02 7.85 -13.21
C LEU A 65 3.52 7.60 -13.17
N CYS A 66 4.15 7.31 -14.32
CA CYS A 66 5.59 7.16 -14.41
C CYS A 66 6.31 8.43 -13.99
N GLU A 67 5.89 9.59 -14.50
CA GLU A 67 6.49 10.90 -14.20
C GLU A 67 6.60 11.17 -12.68
N LEU A 68 5.56 10.80 -11.91
CA LEU A 68 5.53 11.04 -10.46
C LEU A 68 6.63 10.30 -9.67
N VAL A 69 7.21 9.24 -10.22
CA VAL A 69 8.14 8.36 -9.48
C VAL A 69 9.47 8.13 -10.18
N ILE A 70 9.69 8.72 -11.35
CA ILE A 70 10.97 8.62 -12.05
C ILE A 70 11.76 9.92 -12.01
N ASP A 71 13.04 9.82 -12.36
CA ASP A 71 13.98 10.95 -12.47
C ASP A 71 14.04 11.57 -13.88
N ARG A 72 12.95 11.47 -14.65
CA ARG A 72 12.81 11.96 -16.02
C ARG A 72 11.46 12.66 -16.20
N ASP A 73 11.37 13.53 -17.20
CA ASP A 73 10.19 14.33 -17.49
C ASP A 73 9.19 13.61 -18.42
N LEU A 74 8.03 14.25 -18.59
CA LEU A 74 6.98 13.77 -19.46
C LEU A 74 7.40 13.75 -20.94
N ASP A 75 8.24 14.70 -21.37
CA ASP A 75 8.74 14.76 -22.75
C ASP A 75 9.59 13.51 -23.07
N PHE A 76 10.47 13.11 -22.16
CA PHE A 76 11.23 11.86 -22.27
C PHE A 76 10.29 10.65 -22.39
N LEU A 77 9.26 10.56 -21.54
CA LEU A 77 8.31 9.44 -21.57
C LEU A 77 7.49 9.39 -22.86
N THR A 78 7.10 10.55 -23.38
CA THR A 78 6.33 10.67 -24.63
C THR A 78 7.19 10.27 -25.84
N ASN A 79 8.48 10.58 -25.81
CA ASN A 79 9.44 10.11 -26.80
C ASN A 79 9.67 8.61 -26.69
N LEU A 80 9.86 8.08 -25.47
CA LEU A 80 10.08 6.66 -25.23
C LEU A 80 8.91 5.82 -25.76
N ILE A 81 7.68 6.15 -25.39
CA ILE A 81 6.49 5.39 -25.84
C ILE A 81 6.28 5.46 -27.36
N SER A 82 6.79 6.49 -28.02
CA SER A 82 6.66 6.67 -29.48
C SER A 82 7.75 5.96 -30.27
N GLN A 83 8.95 5.86 -29.70
CA GLN A 83 10.12 5.25 -30.35
C GLN A 83 10.26 3.76 -30.02
N ASP A 84 10.02 3.38 -28.77
CA ASP A 84 10.20 2.03 -28.26
C ASP A 84 9.15 1.73 -27.18
N ALA A 85 8.00 1.21 -27.62
CA ALA A 85 6.90 0.86 -26.73
C ALA A 85 7.27 -0.26 -25.75
N ASP A 86 8.13 -1.20 -26.15
CA ASP A 86 8.52 -2.34 -25.31
C ASP A 86 9.39 -1.86 -24.13
N GLN A 87 10.31 -0.92 -24.38
CA GLN A 87 11.06 -0.26 -23.30
C GLN A 87 10.16 0.51 -22.34
N PHE A 88 9.13 1.19 -22.86
CA PHE A 88 8.15 1.87 -22.01
C PHE A 88 7.40 0.86 -21.12
N ILE A 89 6.96 -0.27 -21.67
CA ILE A 89 6.28 -1.32 -20.89
C ILE A 89 7.22 -1.91 -19.83
N SER A 90 8.49 -2.13 -20.16
CA SER A 90 9.48 -2.58 -19.16
C SER A 90 9.67 -1.55 -18.04
N LEU A 91 9.76 -0.26 -18.36
CA LEU A 91 9.83 0.80 -17.35
C LEU A 91 8.57 0.82 -16.49
N PHE A 92 7.40 0.69 -17.11
CA PHE A 92 6.13 0.66 -16.41
C PHE A 92 6.02 -0.55 -15.46
N LYS A 93 6.53 -1.71 -15.88
CA LYS A 93 6.65 -2.90 -15.03
C LYS A 93 7.52 -2.64 -13.81
N ASP A 94 8.65 -1.96 -13.96
CA ASP A 94 9.51 -1.54 -12.84
C ASP A 94 8.75 -0.61 -11.89
N VAL A 95 8.00 0.36 -12.41
CA VAL A 95 7.14 1.27 -11.62
C VAL A 95 6.11 0.51 -10.80
N VAL A 96 5.41 -0.43 -11.43
CA VAL A 96 4.42 -1.29 -10.75
C VAL A 96 5.09 -2.18 -9.69
N GLN A 97 6.27 -2.73 -9.99
CA GLN A 97 7.02 -3.58 -9.07
C GLN A 97 7.54 -2.82 -7.85
N VAL A 98 8.06 -1.60 -8.04
CA VAL A 98 8.52 -0.71 -6.96
C VAL A 98 7.37 -0.28 -6.08
N ASN A 99 6.21 0.00 -6.68
CA ASN A 99 5.02 0.47 -5.99
C ASN A 99 3.97 -0.63 -5.77
N LYS A 100 4.42 -1.89 -5.73
CA LYS A 100 3.55 -3.07 -5.65
C LYS A 100 2.59 -3.05 -4.47
N ALA A 101 2.99 -2.46 -3.34
CA ALA A 101 2.13 -2.31 -2.16
C ALA A 101 0.83 -1.55 -2.46
N TYR A 102 0.85 -0.58 -3.38
CA TYR A 102 -0.35 0.12 -3.84
C TYR A 102 -1.20 -0.78 -4.75
N PHE A 103 -0.58 -1.43 -5.73
CA PHE A 103 -1.30 -2.23 -6.71
C PHE A 103 -1.92 -3.52 -6.13
N ASP A 104 -1.32 -4.09 -5.08
CA ASP A 104 -1.79 -5.30 -4.41
C ASP A 104 -2.92 -5.05 -3.40
N GLN A 105 -3.35 -3.80 -3.18
CA GLN A 105 -4.46 -3.49 -2.29
C GLN A 105 -5.71 -4.30 -2.64
N GLU A 106 -6.43 -4.78 -1.63
CA GLU A 106 -7.74 -5.39 -1.83
C GLU A 106 -8.74 -4.35 -2.34
N GLU A 107 -9.70 -4.78 -3.16
CA GLU A 107 -10.82 -3.91 -3.48
C GLU A 107 -11.67 -3.68 -2.22
N ASP A 108 -12.13 -2.44 -2.03
CA ASP A 108 -13.05 -2.04 -0.95
C ASP A 108 -14.39 -2.83 -0.91
N SER A 109 -14.62 -3.74 -1.87
CA SER A 109 -15.85 -4.50 -2.08
C SER A 109 -16.22 -5.45 -0.94
N LYS A 110 -15.35 -5.64 0.08
CA LYS A 110 -15.64 -6.42 1.29
C LYS A 110 -15.80 -5.60 2.57
N LYS A 111 -16.00 -4.28 2.49
CA LYS A 111 -16.53 -3.50 3.62
C LYS A 111 -17.98 -3.95 3.90
N ARG A 112 -18.12 -5.07 4.61
CA ARG A 112 -19.40 -5.51 5.19
C ARG A 112 -19.97 -4.33 5.96
N LYS A 113 -21.29 -4.12 5.82
CA LYS A 113 -22.13 -3.14 6.51
C LYS A 113 -21.91 -3.15 8.04
N VAL A 114 -20.81 -2.59 8.50
CA VAL A 114 -20.58 -2.19 9.89
C VAL A 114 -20.78 -0.68 9.89
N ASP A 115 -21.51 -0.19 10.90
CA ASP A 115 -21.94 1.20 11.01
C ASP A 115 -20.86 2.20 10.59
N LYS A 116 -21.31 3.19 9.80
CA LYS A 116 -20.55 4.31 9.24
C LYS A 116 -19.97 5.24 10.33
N SER A 117 -19.10 4.75 11.20
CA SER A 117 -17.92 5.57 11.52
C SER A 117 -16.93 5.24 10.42
N GLU A 118 -16.99 5.99 9.32
CA GLU A 118 -16.11 5.83 8.17
C GLU A 118 -14.66 5.99 8.66
N SER A 119 -14.00 4.87 8.95
CA SER A 119 -12.57 4.89 9.27
C SER A 119 -11.85 5.53 8.09
N THR A 120 -11.25 6.68 8.36
CA THR A 120 -10.52 7.48 7.40
C THR A 120 -9.02 7.23 7.56
N TRP A 121 -8.23 7.72 6.61
CA TRP A 121 -6.78 7.73 6.76
C TRP A 121 -6.30 8.52 8.00
N PHE A 122 -7.09 9.48 8.49
CA PHE A 122 -6.80 10.19 9.75
C PHE A 122 -6.85 9.26 10.97
N ASP A 123 -7.72 8.25 10.98
CA ASP A 123 -7.80 7.27 12.08
C ASP A 123 -6.53 6.41 12.12
N SER A 124 -6.05 5.98 10.94
CA SER A 124 -4.77 5.26 10.83
C SER A 124 -3.58 6.12 11.25
N PHE A 125 -3.60 7.42 10.94
CA PHE A 125 -2.57 8.37 11.38
C PHE A 125 -2.60 8.57 12.88
N GLN A 126 -3.78 8.82 13.47
CA GLN A 126 -3.94 8.93 14.91
C GLN A 126 -3.50 7.67 15.62
N PHE A 127 -3.81 6.50 15.05
CA PHE A 127 -3.37 5.23 15.60
C PHE A 127 -1.84 5.13 15.63
N LEU A 128 -1.14 5.42 14.52
CA LEU A 128 0.33 5.44 14.50
C LEU A 128 0.91 6.49 15.46
N ILE A 129 0.30 7.67 15.55
CA ILE A 129 0.72 8.71 16.49
C ILE A 129 0.59 8.22 17.95
N SER A 130 -0.47 7.49 18.27
CA SER A 130 -0.63 6.84 19.59
C SER A 130 0.44 5.79 19.90
N LYS A 131 1.17 5.32 18.87
CA LYS A 131 2.33 4.42 18.99
C LYS A 131 3.68 5.15 18.95
N GLY A 132 3.67 6.48 18.99
CA GLY A 132 4.88 7.29 19.08
C GLY A 132 5.44 7.79 17.74
N HIS A 133 4.75 7.55 16.63
CA HIS A 133 5.12 8.16 15.35
C HIS A 133 4.72 9.65 15.32
N ILE A 134 5.40 10.47 14.53
CA ILE A 134 4.99 11.87 14.30
C ILE A 134 4.38 12.05 12.92
N HIS A 135 3.43 12.99 12.79
CA HIS A 135 2.73 13.25 11.53
C HIS A 135 3.69 13.47 10.34
N SER A 136 4.74 14.28 10.53
CA SER A 136 5.73 14.56 9.48
C SER A 136 6.52 13.34 9.04
N GLU A 137 6.75 12.36 9.92
CA GLU A 137 7.38 11.09 9.54
C GLU A 137 6.42 10.26 8.70
N ILE A 138 5.17 10.13 9.16
CA ILE A 138 4.13 9.36 8.45
C ILE A 138 3.96 9.89 7.03
N MET A 139 3.92 11.21 6.86
CA MET A 139 3.83 11.85 5.54
C MET A 139 5.03 11.54 4.63
N ASN A 140 6.21 11.29 5.19
CA ASN A 140 7.43 10.95 4.44
C ASN A 140 7.67 9.44 4.29
N TYR A 141 6.82 8.58 4.88
CA TYR A 141 6.91 7.15 4.64
C TYR A 141 6.56 6.85 3.18
N THR A 142 7.21 5.83 2.63
CA THR A 142 6.71 5.19 1.41
C THR A 142 5.36 4.57 1.72
N PHE A 143 4.49 4.50 0.72
CA PHE A 143 3.17 3.93 0.90
C PHE A 143 3.24 2.48 1.45
N GLY A 144 4.20 1.69 0.95
CA GLY A 144 4.44 0.34 1.46
C GLY A 144 4.89 0.31 2.92
N ALA A 145 5.82 1.19 3.33
CA ALA A 145 6.26 1.26 4.73
C ALA A 145 5.12 1.68 5.66
N TYR A 146 4.31 2.67 5.26
CA TYR A 146 3.14 3.11 6.01
C TYR A 146 2.18 1.96 6.30
N ILE A 147 1.84 1.16 5.28
CA ILE A 147 0.95 0.00 5.43
C ILE A 147 1.55 -1.04 6.38
N GLU A 148 2.85 -1.34 6.27
CA GLU A 148 3.49 -2.31 7.14
C GLU A 148 3.62 -1.85 8.60
N TYR A 149 3.90 -0.56 8.84
CA TYR A 149 3.87 0.01 10.19
C TYR A 149 2.47 -0.05 10.79
N LEU A 150 1.43 0.28 10.00
CA LEU A 150 0.05 0.21 10.45
C LEU A 150 -0.33 -1.23 10.87
N LYS A 151 -0.02 -2.22 10.03
CA LYS A 151 -0.24 -3.64 10.34
C LYS A 151 0.57 -4.09 11.56
N ALA A 152 1.82 -3.66 11.70
CA ALA A 152 2.66 -4.00 12.84
C ALA A 152 2.09 -3.45 14.15
N ALA A 153 1.64 -2.18 14.15
CA ALA A 153 0.99 -1.54 15.28
C ALA A 153 -0.32 -2.24 15.66
N GLN A 154 -1.17 -2.59 14.68
CA GLN A 154 -2.42 -3.33 14.91
C GLN A 154 -2.15 -4.71 15.53
N ARG A 155 -1.17 -5.45 14.98
CA ARG A 155 -0.76 -6.75 15.53
C ARG A 155 -0.24 -6.65 16.96
N ASN A 156 0.56 -5.61 17.27
CA ASN A 156 1.07 -5.37 18.61
C ASN A 156 -0.10 -5.15 19.60
N ASP A 157 -1.02 -4.25 19.26
CA ASP A 157 -2.17 -3.95 20.12
C ASP A 157 -3.06 -5.15 20.36
N ARG A 158 -3.33 -5.93 19.32
CA ARG A 158 -4.07 -7.19 19.46
C ARG A 158 -3.36 -8.14 20.42
N ASN A 159 -2.05 -8.30 20.28
CA ASN A 159 -1.28 -9.20 21.15
C ASN A 159 -1.27 -8.70 22.60
N SER A 160 -1.19 -7.38 22.82
CA SER A 160 -1.29 -6.75 24.13
C SER A 160 -2.66 -7.00 24.77
N LEU A 161 -3.76 -6.80 24.03
CA LEU A 161 -5.12 -7.09 24.50
C LEU A 161 -5.34 -8.56 24.82
N LEU A 162 -4.81 -9.47 23.99
CA LEU A 162 -4.87 -10.91 24.25
C LEU A 162 -4.08 -11.28 25.50
N SER A 163 -2.91 -10.68 25.73
CA SER A 163 -2.11 -10.89 26.93
C SER A 163 -2.84 -10.40 28.18
N MET A 164 -3.38 -9.19 28.15
CA MET A 164 -4.15 -8.62 29.26
C MET A 164 -5.43 -9.43 29.53
N GLY A 165 -6.13 -9.86 28.48
CA GLY A 165 -7.30 -10.73 28.61
C GLY A 165 -6.96 -12.08 29.25
N ASN A 166 -5.82 -12.68 28.89
CA ASN A 166 -5.33 -13.89 29.55
C ASN A 166 -5.05 -13.65 31.04
N THR A 167 -4.40 -12.53 31.40
CA THR A 167 -4.14 -12.15 32.79
C THR A 167 -5.44 -12.00 33.58
N VAL A 168 -6.44 -11.29 33.03
CA VAL A 168 -7.76 -11.14 33.66
C VAL A 168 -8.46 -12.49 33.82
N ARG A 169 -8.42 -13.36 32.80
CA ARG A 169 -9.02 -14.69 32.89
C ARG A 169 -8.38 -15.53 34.00
N VAL A 170 -7.06 -15.50 34.12
CA VAL A 170 -6.33 -16.23 35.17
C VAL A 170 -6.62 -15.64 36.55
N ALA A 171 -6.58 -14.31 36.68
CA ALA A 171 -6.75 -13.62 37.96
C ALA A 171 -8.18 -13.69 38.51
N TYR A 172 -9.19 -13.67 37.64
CA TYR A 172 -10.61 -13.60 38.03
C TYR A 172 -11.38 -14.89 37.73
N HIS A 173 -10.71 -15.98 37.35
CA HIS A 173 -11.36 -17.24 36.92
C HIS A 173 -12.49 -17.03 35.89
N ALA A 174 -12.29 -16.08 34.97
CA ALA A 174 -13.34 -15.67 34.04
C ALA A 174 -13.77 -16.83 33.12
N ASP A 175 -15.03 -16.80 32.68
CA ASP A 175 -15.64 -17.84 31.85
C ASP A 175 -14.82 -18.16 30.60
N LYS A 176 -14.55 -19.45 30.39
CA LYS A 176 -13.72 -19.96 29.30
C LYS A 176 -14.34 -19.67 27.94
N ASN A 177 -15.66 -19.86 27.81
CA ASN A 177 -16.37 -19.73 26.54
C ASN A 177 -16.44 -18.25 26.10
N GLY A 178 -16.72 -17.34 27.03
CA GLY A 178 -16.68 -15.90 26.81
C GLY A 178 -15.30 -15.41 26.38
N PHE A 179 -14.23 -15.93 26.99
CA PHE A 179 -12.86 -15.58 26.60
C PHE A 179 -12.49 -16.10 25.21
N GLU A 180 -12.85 -17.34 24.88
CA GLU A 180 -12.60 -17.90 23.53
C GLU A 180 -13.32 -17.07 22.45
N LYS A 181 -14.55 -16.62 22.72
CA LYS A 181 -15.28 -15.71 21.84
C LYS A 181 -14.54 -14.37 21.67
N PHE A 182 -14.13 -13.74 22.77
CA PHE A 182 -13.34 -12.50 22.74
C PHE A 182 -12.02 -12.64 21.94
N ALA A 183 -11.27 -13.72 22.18
CA ALA A 183 -10.01 -13.97 21.49
C ALA A 183 -10.20 -14.20 19.99
N ASN A 184 -11.27 -14.90 19.60
CA ASN A 184 -11.63 -15.12 18.21
C ASN A 184 -12.09 -13.81 17.53
N ASP A 185 -12.88 -12.98 18.22
CA ASP A 185 -13.31 -11.68 17.71
C ASP A 185 -12.11 -10.75 17.47
N LEU A 186 -11.11 -10.75 18.36
CA LEU A 186 -9.86 -9.99 18.17
C LEU A 186 -9.03 -10.50 16.99
N LYS A 187 -8.92 -11.82 16.79
CA LYS A 187 -8.16 -12.40 15.67
C LYS A 187 -8.81 -12.12 14.32
N ASN A 188 -10.14 -12.07 14.27
CA ASN A 188 -10.91 -11.84 13.05
C ASN A 188 -11.00 -10.35 12.65
N ARG A 189 -10.34 -9.44 13.38
CA ARG A 189 -10.25 -8.01 13.02
C ARG A 189 -9.14 -7.71 12.01
N ASP A 190 -8.10 -8.55 11.89
CA ASP A 190 -6.95 -8.32 11.00
C ASP A 190 -7.07 -8.98 9.61
N SER A 191 -8.08 -9.83 9.40
CA SER A 191 -8.42 -10.44 8.10
C SER A 191 -9.49 -9.64 7.34
N ARG A 192 -9.61 -8.34 7.65
CA ARG A 192 -10.64 -7.42 7.17
C ARG A 192 -10.02 -6.13 6.64
#